data_AF-A0A382XUN5-F1
#
_entry.id   AF-A0A382XUN5-F1
#
_cell.length_a   1.000
_cell.length_b   1.000
_cell.length_c   1.000
_cell.angle_alpha   90.00
_cell.angle_beta   90.00
_cell.angle_gamma   90.00
#
_symmetry.space_group_name_H-M   'P 1'
#
loop_
_entity.id
_entity.type
_entity.pdbx_description
1 polymer ?
#
loop_
_entity_poly.entity_id
_entity_poly.type
_entity_poly.pdbx_seq_one_letter_code
_entity_poly.pdbx_strand_id
1 'polypeptide(L)' 'KNATLFDVYEGEQVDAGKRSLAYSLTFQASDRTLTDDEVGKIRNKIVRRLENEFQATLRA' A
#
# COMPACT_ATOMS: atom_id res chain seq x y z
N LYS A 1 -5.67 12.11 2.04
CA LYS A 1 -6.32 11.56 3.25
C LYS A 1 -7.31 10.43 2.92
N ASN A 2 -6.99 9.52 1.99
CA ASN A 2 -7.91 8.43 1.60
C ASN A 2 -7.14 7.13 1.34
N ALA A 3 -7.79 6.00 1.57
CA ALA A 3 -7.32 4.68 1.19
C ALA A 3 -8.51 3.88 0.62
N THR A 4 -8.40 3.46 -0.63
CA THR A 4 -9.48 2.76 -1.34
C THR A 4 -8.92 1.48 -1.93
N LEU A 5 -9.50 0.33 -1.56
CA LEU A 5 -9.27 -0.92 -2.27
C LEU A 5 -9.97 -0.83 -3.62
N PHE A 6 -9.23 -1.01 -4.72
CA PHE A 6 -9.80 -0.91 -6.06
C PHE A 6 -9.65 -2.18 -6.90
N ASP A 7 -8.75 -3.09 -6.52
CA ASP A 7 -8.61 -4.38 -7.20
C ASP A 7 -8.28 -5.50 -6.22
N VAL A 8 -8.82 -6.68 -6.49
CA VAL A 8 -8.61 -7.93 -5.75
C VAL A 8 -8.34 -9.02 -6.77
N TYR A 9 -7.10 -9.50 -6.80
CA TYR A 9 -6.65 -10.53 -7.72
C TYR A 9 -6.40 -11.85 -6.99
N GLU A 10 -7.07 -12.89 -7.46
CA GLU A 10 -6.95 -14.28 -7.01
C GLU A 10 -6.73 -15.13 -8.27
N GLY A 11 -5.48 -15.48 -8.57
CA GLY A 11 -5.13 -16.23 -9.78
C GLY A 11 -3.77 -16.89 -9.66
N GLU A 12 -3.34 -17.60 -10.70
CA GLU A 12 -2.15 -18.48 -10.69
C GLU A 12 -0.85 -17.76 -10.32
N GLN A 13 -0.78 -16.45 -10.48
CA GLN A 13 0.38 -15.63 -10.10
C GLN A 13 0.43 -15.28 -8.60
N VAL A 14 -0.51 -15.78 -7.80
CA VAL A 14 -0.57 -15.59 -6.35
C VAL A 14 -0.63 -16.95 -5.68
N ASP A 15 0.18 -17.16 -4.64
CA ASP A 15 0.24 -18.43 -3.92
C ASP A 15 -1.15 -18.87 -3.45
N ALA A 16 -1.38 -20.19 -3.42
CA ALA A 16 -2.61 -20.76 -2.91
C ALA A 16 -2.92 -20.25 -1.48
N GLY A 17 -4.14 -19.77 -1.28
CA GLY A 17 -4.58 -19.20 -0.01
C GLY A 17 -4.19 -17.73 0.21
N LYS A 18 -3.49 -17.09 -0.75
CA LYS A 18 -3.22 -15.65 -0.76
C LYS A 18 -4.07 -14.92 -1.81
N ARG A 19 -4.14 -13.61 -1.67
CA ARG A 19 -4.83 -12.69 -2.57
C ARG A 19 -3.97 -11.45 -2.75
N SER A 20 -3.93 -10.90 -3.96
CA SER A 20 -3.24 -9.63 -4.24
C SER A 20 -4.25 -8.50 -4.18
N LEU A 21 -4.01 -7.52 -3.32
CA LEU A 21 -4.91 -6.38 -3.09
C LEU A 21 -4.24 -5.09 -3.59
N ALA A 22 -4.91 -4.35 -4.46
CA ALA A 22 -4.42 -3.05 -4.92
C ALA A 22 -5.18 -1.90 -4.25
N TYR A 23 -4.43 -1.01 -3.59
CA TYR A 23 -4.97 0.16 -2.91
C TYR A 23 -4.55 1.45 -3.60
N SER A 24 -5.49 2.38 -3.72
CA SER A 24 -5.23 3.78 -4.06
C SER A 24 -5.13 4.59 -2.78
N LEU A 25 -4.00 5.28 -2.58
CA LEU A 25 -3.72 6.09 -1.41
C LEU A 25 -3.57 7.56 -1.81
N THR A 26 -4.30 8.45 -1.14
CA THR A 26 -4.15 9.90 -1.32
C THR A 26 -3.33 10.49 -0.18
N PHE A 27 -2.21 11.12 -0.48
CA PHE A 27 -1.41 11.90 0.46
C PHE A 27 -1.66 13.39 0.24
N GLN A 28 -1.92 14.14 1.32
CA GLN A 28 -2.20 15.58 1.24
C GLN A 28 -1.89 16.24 2.57
N ALA A 29 -1.11 17.32 2.54
CA ALA A 29 -0.95 18.24 3.65
C ALA A 29 -1.94 19.42 3.51
N SER A 30 -2.34 20.01 4.64
CA SER A 30 -3.33 21.10 4.66
C SER A 30 -2.74 22.48 4.37
N ASP A 31 -1.42 22.61 4.47
CA ASP A 31 -0.68 23.87 4.56
C ASP A 31 0.45 23.98 3.54
N ARG A 32 0.82 22.88 2.86
CA ARG A 32 1.93 22.84 1.91
C ARG A 32 1.79 21.72 0.88
N THR A 33 2.62 21.78 -0.16
CA THR A 33 2.86 20.66 -1.06
C THR A 33 3.76 19.63 -0.38
N LEU A 34 3.41 18.35 -0.50
CA LEU A 34 4.24 17.25 -0.04
C LEU A 34 5.35 16.95 -1.05
N THR A 35 6.54 16.67 -0.53
CA THR A 35 7.64 16.14 -1.34
C THR A 35 7.53 14.63 -1.55
N ASP A 36 8.14 14.14 -2.62
CA ASP A 36 8.20 12.69 -2.90
C ASP A 36 8.86 11.91 -1.76
N ASP A 37 9.88 12.49 -1.11
CA ASP A 37 10.56 11.88 0.04
C ASP A 37 9.64 11.74 1.25
N GLU A 38 8.81 12.74 1.54
CA GLU A 38 7.82 12.67 2.62
C GLU A 38 6.79 11.59 2.35
N VAL A 39 6.26 11.54 1.12
CA VAL A 39 5.30 10.52 0.70
C VAL A 39 5.93 9.13 0.74
N GLY A 40 7.16 8.99 0.26
CA GLY A 40 7.92 7.74 0.25
C GLY A 40 8.15 7.20 1.67
N LYS A 41 8.49 8.06 2.63
CA LYS A 41 8.63 7.67 4.05
C LYS A 41 7.32 7.13 4.62
N ILE A 42 6.19 7.79 4.34
CA ILE A 42 4.88 7.34 4.82
C ILE A 42 4.52 6.01 4.15
N ARG A 43 4.71 5.88 2.83
CA ARG A 43 4.47 4.63 2.09
C ARG A 43 5.28 3.48 2.68
N ASN A 44 6.58 3.68 2.91
CA ASN A 44 7.45 2.64 3.48
C ASN A 44 7.02 2.25 4.90
N LYS A 45 6.52 3.20 5.70
CA LYS A 45 5.96 2.90 7.02
C LYS A 45 4.70 2.03 6.93
N ILE A 46 3.83 2.29 5.95
CA ILE A 46 2.64 1.46 5.71
C ILE A 46 3.07 0.04 5.30
N VAL A 47 3.99 -0.09 4.33
CA VAL A 47 4.49 -1.39 3.86
C VAL A 47 5.09 -2.21 5.00
N ARG A 48 6.00 -1.63 5.80
CA ARG A 48 6.61 -2.32 6.95
C ARG A 48 5.59 -2.79 7.97
N ARG A 49 4.53 -2.00 8.18
CA ARG A 49 3.46 -2.38 9.10
C ARG A 49 2.66 -3.58 8.57
N LEU A 50 2.37 -3.59 7.28
CA LEU A 50 1.69 -4.70 6.62
C LEU A 50 2.55 -5.98 6.60
N GLU A 51 3.85 -5.85 6.37
CA GLU A 51 4.82 -6.95 6.49
C GLU A 51 4.84 -7.53 7.90
N ASN A 52 4.87 -6.70 8.94
CA ASN A 52 4.95 -7.17 10.32
C ASN A 52 3.64 -7.77 10.83
N GLU A 53 2.50 -7.15 10.53
CA GLU A 53 1.20 -7.57 11.08
C GLU A 53 0.54 -8.71 10.28
N PHE A 54 0.75 -8.74 8.96
CA PHE A 54 0.04 -9.66 8.07
C PHE A 54 0.98 -10.53 7.22
N GLN A 55 2.30 -10.38 7.39
CA GLN A 55 3.30 -11.09 6.57
C GLN A 55 3.06 -10.85 5.07
N ALA A 56 2.49 -9.69 4.76
CA ALA A 56 2.19 -9.26 3.40
C ALA A 56 3.48 -8.82 2.71
N THR A 57 3.55 -9.01 1.40
CA THR A 57 4.67 -8.56 0.57
C THR A 57 4.21 -7.47 -0.39
N LEU A 58 5.01 -6.42 -0.56
CA LEU A 58 4.75 -5.40 -1.57
C LEU A 58 5.04 -5.99 -2.96
N ARG A 59 4.05 -5.92 -3.85
CA ARG A 59 4.19 -6.23 -5.28
C ARG A 59 4.38 -4.92 -6.05
N ALA A 60 5.41 -4.85 -6.90
CA ALA A 60 5.74 -3.71 -7.75
C ALA A 60 5.76 -4.12 -9.22
#